data_AF-A0A1X1TN97-F1
#
_entry.id   AF-A0A1X1TN97-F1
#
_cell.length_a   1.000
_cell.length_b   1.000
_cell.length_c   1.000
_cell.angle_alpha   90.00
_cell.angle_beta   90.00
_cell.angle_gamma   90.00
#
_symmetry.space_group_name_H-M   'P 1'
#
loop_
_entity.id
_entity.type
_entity.pdbx_description
1 polymer ?
#
loop_
_entity_poly.entity_id
_entity_poly.type
_entity_poly.pdbx_seq_one_letter_code
_entity_poly.pdbx_strand_id
1 'polypeptide(L)'
;MPHELDITDGQASFANSRPDAWHRLGQSVGHAMTAREALQASHLAGWNVRKMPLQVPQEPVIDHTGVATPAPLAVPDFYATVRTNPINGRLDVLGVVGSKYEPVQNEASCDLLDALVDQSGGAHFETAGALRCGRETFVTMKLPSSMVFDGKDGSKDRTDFYLAALNSHDGSSAFRFLVSPIRIVCANTQSAALAAAKASFSIRHTGGARASITEARNALKLSWRYVEAFEAEAAALYAAPMDTDQMRRFASTLLEVDSAGTAATLRHRRERASGIVKLWTSSPTVAPIAGTRWAAYNAVTEFLDHVVPVRGARTASEASTARALRTLTAAAGSGSLKAQAFRLLQTL
;
A
#
# COMPACT_ATOMS: atom_id res chain seq x y z
N MET A 1 5.86 5.01 14.66
CA MET A 1 6.09 5.45 13.27
C MET A 1 5.14 6.59 12.96
N PRO A 2 5.61 7.71 12.43
CA PRO A 2 4.73 8.79 11.96
C PRO A 2 3.86 8.28 10.81
N HIS A 3 2.68 8.86 10.63
CA HIS A 3 1.80 8.62 9.48
C HIS A 3 2.41 9.14 8.16
N GLU A 4 3.43 10.01 8.24
CA GLU A 4 4.13 10.68 7.13
C GLU A 4 3.20 11.44 6.17
N LEU A 5 1.97 11.75 6.59
CA LEU A 5 1.10 12.68 5.88
C LEU A 5 1.79 14.04 5.74
N ASP A 6 1.66 14.63 4.55
CA ASP A 6 2.03 16.01 4.30
C ASP A 6 1.16 16.94 5.15
N ILE A 7 1.78 17.77 5.98
CA ILE A 7 1.12 18.73 6.86
C ILE A 7 1.71 20.10 6.59
N THR A 8 0.87 21.06 6.22
CA THR A 8 1.22 22.46 6.04
C THR A 8 0.37 23.30 6.99
N ASP A 9 0.99 24.17 7.79
CA ASP A 9 0.30 25.08 8.70
C ASP A 9 -0.76 24.37 9.60
N GLY A 10 -0.43 23.17 10.06
CA GLY A 10 -1.31 22.33 10.89
C GLY A 10 -2.40 21.57 10.14
N GLN A 11 -2.55 21.77 8.83
CA GLN A 11 -3.53 21.09 7.98
C GLN A 11 -2.89 19.93 7.23
N ALA A 12 -3.46 18.73 7.37
CA ALA A 12 -2.99 17.55 6.67
C ALA A 12 -3.61 17.45 5.27
N SER A 13 -2.79 17.22 4.25
CA SER A 13 -3.20 16.92 2.88
C SER A 13 -3.74 15.50 2.78
N PHE A 14 -4.95 15.27 3.30
CA PHE A 14 -5.61 13.97 3.33
C PHE A 14 -7.13 14.12 3.37
N ALA A 15 -7.84 13.31 2.61
CA ALA A 15 -9.28 13.14 2.71
C ALA A 15 -9.67 11.67 2.75
N ASN A 16 -10.78 11.41 3.44
CA ASN A 16 -11.44 10.12 3.42
C ASN A 16 -12.96 10.28 3.36
N SER A 17 -13.63 9.30 2.74
CA SER A 17 -15.09 9.24 2.61
C SER A 17 -15.82 8.80 3.89
N ARG A 18 -15.11 8.23 4.86
CA ARG A 18 -15.74 7.73 6.10
C ARG A 18 -15.89 8.85 7.12
N PRO A 19 -16.84 8.73 8.07
CA PRO A 19 -16.98 9.70 9.16
C PRO A 19 -15.85 9.61 10.19
N ASP A 20 -15.11 8.51 10.25
CA ASP A 20 -14.08 8.21 11.24
C ASP A 20 -12.69 7.95 10.61
N ALA A 21 -11.89 9.02 10.47
CA ALA A 21 -10.47 8.85 10.18
C ALA A 21 -9.76 8.27 11.42
N TRP A 22 -9.16 7.07 11.31
CA TRP A 22 -8.49 6.40 12.44
C TRP A 22 -7.42 7.26 13.13
N HIS A 23 -6.68 8.08 12.37
CA HIS A 23 -5.66 8.99 12.89
C HIS A 23 -6.20 10.39 13.23
N ARG A 24 -7.49 10.68 12.94
CA ARG A 24 -8.15 11.98 13.18
C ARG A 24 -7.42 13.18 12.54
N LEU A 25 -6.80 12.95 11.37
CA LEU A 25 -6.12 13.98 10.58
C LEU A 25 -6.80 14.10 9.22
N GLY A 26 -6.71 15.27 8.59
CA GLY A 26 -7.31 15.55 7.30
C GLY A 26 -8.83 15.68 7.36
N GLN A 27 -9.47 15.63 6.20
CA GLN A 27 -10.90 15.83 6.04
C GLN A 27 -11.66 14.50 5.98
N SER A 28 -12.77 14.41 6.71
CA SER A 28 -13.71 13.28 6.65
C SER A 28 -14.96 13.78 5.94
N VAL A 29 -15.12 13.42 4.66
CA VAL A 29 -16.15 13.93 3.78
C VAL A 29 -17.52 13.35 4.12
N GLY A 30 -17.57 12.09 4.59
CA GLY A 30 -18.80 11.44 5.05
C GLY A 30 -19.67 10.81 3.95
N HIS A 31 -19.23 10.89 2.69
CA HIS A 31 -19.85 10.21 1.55
C HIS A 31 -18.81 9.77 0.51
N ALA A 32 -19.24 8.91 -0.42
CA ALA A 32 -18.44 8.50 -1.57
C ALA A 32 -18.05 9.72 -2.42
N MET A 33 -16.75 9.94 -2.61
CA MET A 33 -16.26 11.14 -3.28
C MET A 33 -16.25 10.99 -4.81
N THR A 34 -16.49 12.09 -5.50
CA THR A 34 -16.06 12.29 -6.89
C THR A 34 -14.55 12.58 -6.95
N ALA A 35 -13.94 12.47 -8.14
CA ALA A 35 -12.54 12.86 -8.35
C ALA A 35 -12.27 14.30 -7.88
N ARG A 36 -13.18 15.23 -8.20
CA ARG A 36 -13.07 16.63 -7.82
C ARG A 36 -13.10 16.81 -6.30
N GLU A 37 -14.05 16.18 -5.61
CA GLU A 37 -14.12 16.24 -4.14
C GLU A 37 -12.90 15.62 -3.49
N ALA A 38 -12.44 14.46 -4.00
CA ALA A 38 -11.23 13.80 -3.49
C ALA A 38 -10.03 14.73 -3.58
N LEU A 39 -9.80 15.38 -4.72
CA LEU A 39 -8.68 16.32 -4.91
C LEU A 39 -8.80 17.57 -4.04
N GLN A 40 -10.00 18.14 -3.93
CA GLN A 40 -10.22 19.36 -3.15
C GLN A 40 -10.09 19.10 -1.64
N ALA A 41 -10.80 18.10 -1.13
CA ALA A 41 -10.81 17.77 0.30
C ALA A 41 -9.44 17.30 0.81
N SER A 42 -8.64 16.66 -0.05
CA SER A 42 -7.29 16.18 0.32
C SER A 42 -6.18 17.20 0.07
N HIS A 43 -6.53 18.42 -0.36
CA HIS A 43 -5.55 19.45 -0.75
C HIS A 43 -4.57 18.96 -1.82
N LEU A 44 -5.06 18.21 -2.81
CA LEU A 44 -4.27 17.72 -3.95
C LEU A 44 -4.54 18.49 -5.25
N ALA A 45 -5.62 19.26 -5.30
CA ALA A 45 -5.97 20.10 -6.45
C ALA A 45 -5.00 21.27 -6.62
N GLY A 46 -4.67 21.61 -7.87
CA GLY A 46 -4.01 22.86 -8.24
C GLY A 46 -2.54 22.95 -7.85
N TRP A 47 -1.87 21.81 -7.61
CA TRP A 47 -0.46 21.80 -7.22
C TRP A 47 0.47 22.40 -8.28
N ASN A 48 0.09 22.36 -9.56
CA ASN A 48 0.89 22.87 -10.66
C ASN A 48 2.36 22.42 -10.56
N VAL A 49 2.55 21.09 -10.49
CA VAL A 49 3.88 20.52 -10.29
C VAL A 49 4.70 20.73 -11.55
N ARG A 50 5.88 21.34 -11.40
CA ARG A 50 6.72 21.74 -12.52
C ARG A 50 8.20 21.64 -12.17
N LYS A 51 9.03 21.58 -13.21
CA LYS A 51 10.50 21.62 -13.08
C LYS A 51 10.99 23.06 -13.03
N MET A 52 11.91 23.35 -12.12
CA MET A 52 12.71 24.57 -12.10
C MET A 52 14.19 24.20 -12.23
N PRO A 53 14.98 24.91 -13.05
CA PRO A 53 16.41 24.61 -13.21
C PRO A 53 17.14 24.65 -11.86
N LEU A 54 17.98 23.65 -11.59
CA LEU A 54 18.82 23.66 -10.41
C LEU A 54 20.01 24.61 -10.62
N GLN A 55 20.30 25.44 -9.63
CA GLN A 55 21.35 26.45 -9.70
C GLN A 55 22.21 26.41 -8.44
N VAL A 56 23.51 26.65 -8.61
CA VAL A 56 24.47 26.81 -7.51
C VAL A 56 24.78 28.30 -7.36
N PRO A 57 24.46 28.91 -6.20
CA PRO A 57 24.79 30.31 -5.96
C PRO A 57 26.31 30.50 -5.94
N GLN A 58 26.79 31.62 -6.46
CA GLN A 58 28.19 32.01 -6.40
C GLN A 58 28.40 33.04 -5.29
N GLU A 59 29.55 32.98 -4.62
CA GLU A 59 29.90 33.97 -3.60
C GLU A 59 30.07 35.36 -4.23
N PRO A 60 29.61 36.43 -3.56
CA PRO A 60 29.90 37.79 -4.00
C PRO A 60 31.41 38.05 -4.05
N VAL A 61 31.89 38.62 -5.14
CA VAL A 61 33.26 39.07 -5.30
C VAL A 61 33.35 40.52 -4.84
N ILE A 62 34.21 40.79 -3.88
CA ILE A 62 34.49 42.15 -3.39
C ILE A 62 35.82 42.60 -3.97
N ASP A 63 35.82 43.70 -4.71
CA ASP A 63 37.03 44.33 -5.22
C ASP A 63 37.04 45.85 -5.00
N HIS A 64 38.07 46.52 -5.50
CA HIS A 64 38.25 47.97 -5.36
C HIS A 64 37.19 48.80 -6.09
N THR A 65 36.33 48.18 -6.91
CA THR A 65 35.24 48.81 -7.65
C THR A 65 33.86 48.59 -7.02
N GLY A 66 33.74 47.67 -6.06
CA GLY A 66 32.52 47.42 -5.30
C GLY A 66 32.26 45.95 -4.98
N VAL A 67 30.97 45.60 -4.80
CA VAL A 67 30.51 44.22 -4.61
C VAL A 67 29.83 43.74 -5.89
N ALA A 68 30.39 42.72 -6.54
CA ALA A 68 29.79 42.05 -7.68
C ALA A 68 29.20 40.71 -7.24
N THR A 69 27.94 40.41 -7.56
CA THR A 69 27.33 39.09 -7.31
C THR A 69 27.23 38.34 -8.64
N PRO A 70 28.09 37.35 -8.90
CA PRO A 70 28.03 36.57 -10.14
C PRO A 70 26.70 35.82 -10.27
N ALA A 71 26.21 35.66 -11.49
CA ALA A 71 25.00 34.88 -11.75
C ALA A 71 25.16 33.42 -11.28
N PRO A 72 24.14 32.77 -10.70
CA PRO A 72 24.25 31.37 -10.30
C PRO A 72 24.66 30.45 -11.45
N LEU A 73 25.46 29.43 -11.15
CA LEU A 73 25.84 28.40 -12.12
C LEU A 73 24.68 27.43 -12.31
N ALA A 74 24.22 27.24 -13.54
CA ALA A 74 23.23 26.20 -13.83
C ALA A 74 23.85 24.81 -13.65
N VAL A 75 23.10 23.87 -13.07
CA VAL A 75 23.45 22.45 -13.06
C VAL A 75 22.80 21.81 -14.28
N PRO A 76 23.55 21.49 -15.36
CA PRO A 76 22.96 21.00 -16.60
C PRO A 76 22.20 19.70 -16.37
N ASP A 77 21.06 19.53 -17.03
CA ASP A 77 20.20 18.33 -16.97
C ASP A 77 19.56 18.00 -15.61
N PHE A 78 19.75 18.83 -14.57
CA PHE A 78 19.13 18.66 -13.26
C PHE A 78 18.14 19.77 -12.94
N TYR A 79 17.01 19.37 -12.36
CA TYR A 79 15.89 20.25 -12.05
C TYR A 79 15.36 19.95 -10.65
N ALA A 80 14.92 20.99 -9.94
CA ALA A 80 14.06 20.80 -8.79
C ALA A 80 12.61 20.63 -9.28
N THR A 81 11.89 19.62 -8.79
CA THR A 81 10.43 19.60 -8.90
C THR A 81 9.84 20.44 -7.79
N VAL A 82 8.91 21.30 -8.16
CA VAL A 82 8.24 22.21 -7.23
C VAL A 82 6.74 22.14 -7.40
N ARG A 83 6.00 22.35 -6.31
CA ARG A 83 4.55 22.59 -6.33
C ARG A 83 4.23 24.00 -5.85
N THR A 84 3.09 24.51 -6.29
CA THR A 84 2.37 25.54 -5.56
C THR A 84 1.57 24.85 -4.46
N ASN A 85 1.94 25.07 -3.20
CA ASN A 85 1.26 24.49 -2.05
C ASN A 85 -0.18 25.02 -1.99
N PRO A 86 -1.21 24.16 -2.04
CA PRO A 86 -2.60 24.61 -2.13
C PRO A 86 -3.14 25.17 -0.81
N ILE A 87 -2.45 24.98 0.32
CA ILE A 87 -2.88 25.47 1.64
C ILE A 87 -2.44 26.92 1.84
N ASN A 88 -1.21 27.28 1.46
CA ASN A 88 -0.65 28.61 1.72
C ASN A 88 -0.16 29.36 0.47
N GLY A 89 -0.30 28.76 -0.72
CA GLY A 89 0.09 29.35 -2.01
C GLY A 89 1.60 29.44 -2.26
N ARG A 90 2.44 28.98 -1.32
CA ARG A 90 3.90 29.09 -1.43
C ARG A 90 4.48 28.02 -2.34
N LEU A 91 5.73 28.24 -2.75
CA LEU A 91 6.47 27.26 -3.52
C LEU A 91 7.13 26.25 -2.57
N ASP A 92 6.83 24.96 -2.75
CA ASP A 92 7.53 23.88 -2.06
C ASP A 92 8.42 23.12 -3.04
N VAL A 93 9.64 22.79 -2.62
CA VAL A 93 10.53 21.89 -3.34
C VAL A 93 10.21 20.45 -2.94
N LEU A 94 9.96 19.59 -3.93
CA LEU A 94 9.61 18.19 -3.72
C LEU A 94 10.84 17.28 -3.91
N GLY A 95 11.69 17.54 -4.89
CA GLY A 95 12.90 16.75 -5.09
C GLY A 95 13.75 17.23 -6.24
N VAL A 96 14.81 16.47 -6.54
CA VAL A 96 15.70 16.72 -7.67
C VAL A 96 15.52 15.61 -8.70
N VAL A 97 15.31 15.99 -9.95
CA VAL A 97 15.05 15.10 -11.07
C VAL A 97 15.92 15.42 -12.27
N GLY A 98 16.08 14.44 -13.16
CA GLY A 98 16.78 14.61 -14.43
C GLY A 98 15.91 15.22 -15.54
N SER A 99 16.53 15.60 -16.65
CA SER A 99 15.89 16.25 -17.80
C SER A 99 14.69 15.48 -18.37
N LYS A 100 14.77 14.15 -18.40
CA LYS A 100 13.70 13.27 -18.93
C LYS A 100 12.46 13.16 -18.04
N TYR A 101 12.55 13.58 -16.78
CA TYR A 101 11.43 13.47 -15.84
C TYR A 101 10.29 14.40 -16.25
N GLU A 102 9.06 13.88 -16.31
CA GLU A 102 7.85 14.66 -16.55
C GLU A 102 6.82 14.42 -15.42
N PRO A 103 6.41 15.46 -14.68
CA PRO A 103 5.44 15.31 -13.61
C PRO A 103 4.08 14.84 -14.14
N VAL A 104 3.48 13.83 -13.50
CA VAL A 104 2.06 13.48 -13.70
C VAL A 104 1.26 14.28 -12.68
N GLN A 105 0.35 15.14 -13.13
CA GLN A 105 -0.48 15.95 -12.22
C GLN A 105 -1.48 15.07 -11.44
N ASN A 106 -1.85 15.49 -10.23
CA ASN A 106 -2.80 14.74 -9.39
C ASN A 106 -4.19 14.64 -10.06
N GLU A 107 -4.58 15.68 -10.81
CA GLU A 107 -5.78 15.71 -11.65
C GLU A 107 -5.75 14.59 -12.69
N ALA A 108 -4.62 14.44 -13.40
CA ALA A 108 -4.46 13.37 -14.37
C ALA A 108 -4.50 11.98 -13.72
N SER A 109 -4.04 11.84 -12.47
CA SER A 109 -4.20 10.58 -11.72
C SER A 109 -5.66 10.22 -11.48
N CYS A 110 -6.49 11.20 -11.14
CA CYS A 110 -7.93 10.98 -10.93
C CYS A 110 -8.67 10.73 -12.25
N ASP A 111 -8.37 11.48 -13.31
CA ASP A 111 -8.96 11.27 -14.65
C ASP A 111 -8.66 9.86 -15.17
N LEU A 112 -7.43 9.37 -14.95
CA LEU A 112 -7.06 8.02 -15.32
C LEU A 112 -7.78 6.97 -14.47
N LEU A 113 -7.95 7.20 -13.17
CA LEU A 113 -8.74 6.33 -12.31
C LEU A 113 -10.19 6.26 -12.78
N ASP A 114 -10.86 7.41 -13.01
CA ASP A 114 -12.23 7.45 -13.54
C ASP A 114 -12.35 6.68 -14.85
N ALA A 115 -11.46 6.93 -15.81
CA ALA A 115 -11.46 6.22 -17.10
C ALA A 115 -11.25 4.70 -16.98
N LEU A 116 -10.61 4.23 -15.90
CA LEU A 116 -10.41 2.80 -15.62
C LEU A 116 -11.66 2.13 -15.04
N VAL A 117 -12.49 2.85 -14.29
CA VAL A 117 -13.68 2.31 -13.60
C VAL A 117 -15.02 2.69 -14.21
N ASP A 118 -15.05 3.58 -15.20
CA ASP A 118 -16.24 3.93 -16.02
C ASP A 118 -16.95 2.70 -16.63
N GLN A 119 -16.30 1.53 -16.70
CA GLN A 119 -16.90 0.27 -17.17
C GLN A 119 -17.36 -0.68 -16.06
N SER A 120 -16.91 -0.46 -14.83
CA SER A 120 -17.08 -1.43 -13.73
C SER A 120 -18.31 -1.17 -12.86
N GLY A 121 -18.96 0.00 -12.99
CA GLY A 121 -20.20 0.36 -12.27
C GLY A 121 -20.06 0.34 -10.74
N GLY A 122 -20.00 1.52 -10.10
CA GLY A 122 -20.11 1.62 -8.64
C GLY A 122 -18.79 1.68 -7.85
N ALA A 123 -17.65 1.78 -8.52
CA ALA A 123 -16.43 2.20 -7.84
C ALA A 123 -16.50 3.69 -7.47
N HIS A 124 -15.95 4.07 -6.32
CA HIS A 124 -15.98 5.45 -5.83
C HIS A 124 -14.70 5.82 -5.11
N PHE A 125 -14.30 7.08 -5.15
CA PHE A 125 -13.12 7.55 -4.42
C PHE A 125 -13.39 7.46 -2.92
N GLU A 126 -12.48 6.78 -2.21
CA GLU A 126 -12.60 6.55 -0.78
C GLU A 126 -11.53 7.30 0.02
N THR A 127 -10.29 7.36 -0.45
CA THR A 127 -9.24 8.17 0.20
C THR A 127 -8.33 8.83 -0.82
N ALA A 128 -7.77 9.97 -0.45
CA ALA A 128 -6.72 10.64 -1.21
C ALA A 128 -5.80 11.38 -0.24
N GLY A 129 -4.52 11.52 -0.58
CA GLY A 129 -3.62 12.33 0.22
C GLY A 129 -2.20 12.41 -0.30
N ALA A 130 -1.41 13.22 0.39
CA ALA A 130 0.01 13.40 0.13
C ALA A 130 0.86 12.87 1.30
N LEU A 131 2.04 12.35 0.96
CA LEU A 131 2.97 11.75 1.88
C LEU A 131 4.36 12.37 1.74
N ARG A 132 5.18 12.21 2.78
CA ARG A 132 6.60 12.56 2.81
C ARG A 132 6.86 14.00 2.35
N CYS A 133 6.10 14.94 2.91
CA CYS A 133 6.14 16.37 2.60
C CYS A 133 5.78 16.69 1.14
N GLY A 134 4.74 16.02 0.62
CA GLY A 134 4.23 16.26 -0.74
C GLY A 134 4.99 15.53 -1.85
N ARG A 135 6.05 14.78 -1.52
CA ARG A 135 6.86 14.06 -2.52
C ARG A 135 6.12 12.91 -3.17
N GLU A 136 5.17 12.32 -2.48
CA GLU A 136 4.31 11.27 -3.01
C GLU A 136 2.85 11.63 -2.79
N THR A 137 1.99 11.19 -3.70
CA THR A 137 0.54 11.29 -3.58
C THR A 137 -0.11 9.94 -3.85
N PHE A 138 -1.25 9.71 -3.22
CA PHE A 138 -2.07 8.54 -3.47
C PHE A 138 -3.53 8.94 -3.61
N VAL A 139 -4.24 8.20 -4.45
CA VAL A 139 -5.70 8.27 -4.58
C VAL A 139 -6.21 6.84 -4.64
N THR A 140 -7.22 6.51 -3.83
CA THR A 140 -7.83 5.18 -3.81
C THR A 140 -9.32 5.24 -4.10
N MET A 141 -9.77 4.25 -4.86
CA MET A 141 -11.17 3.99 -5.13
C MET A 141 -11.54 2.64 -4.53
N LYS A 142 -12.64 2.61 -3.79
CA LYS A 142 -13.28 1.36 -3.39
C LYS A 142 -13.95 0.75 -4.61
N LEU A 143 -13.73 -0.54 -4.81
CA LEU A 143 -14.34 -1.28 -5.88
C LEU A 143 -15.71 -1.83 -5.44
N PRO A 144 -16.64 -2.06 -6.38
CA PRO A 144 -17.97 -2.57 -6.06
C PRO A 144 -17.94 -4.02 -5.55
N SER A 145 -16.95 -4.81 -5.98
CA SER A 145 -16.76 -6.19 -5.55
C SER A 145 -16.02 -6.26 -4.21
N SER A 146 -16.53 -7.13 -3.34
CA SER A 146 -15.92 -7.51 -2.07
C SER A 146 -16.08 -9.00 -1.87
N MET A 147 -15.06 -9.65 -1.33
CA MET A 147 -15.14 -11.04 -0.89
C MET A 147 -15.79 -11.08 0.48
N VAL A 148 -16.82 -11.90 0.68
CA VAL A 148 -17.54 -12.02 1.96
C VAL A 148 -17.71 -13.48 2.33
N PHE A 149 -17.24 -13.85 3.53
CA PHE A 149 -17.53 -15.14 4.14
C PHE A 149 -18.46 -14.96 5.34
N ASP A 150 -19.57 -15.71 5.37
CA ASP A 150 -20.49 -15.71 6.51
C ASP A 150 -19.93 -16.60 7.63
N GLY A 151 -19.54 -15.98 8.74
CA GLY A 151 -19.09 -16.67 9.94
C GLY A 151 -20.20 -17.51 10.57
N LYS A 152 -19.80 -18.55 11.30
CA LYS A 152 -20.71 -19.46 12.02
C LYS A 152 -21.53 -18.77 13.10
N ASP A 153 -21.05 -17.64 13.59
CA ASP A 153 -21.71 -16.77 14.58
C ASP A 153 -22.62 -15.71 13.93
N GLY A 154 -22.80 -15.74 12.60
CA GLY A 154 -23.56 -14.75 11.84
C GLY A 154 -22.79 -13.47 11.52
N SER A 155 -21.51 -13.36 11.92
CA SER A 155 -20.65 -12.27 11.48
C SER A 155 -20.30 -12.40 9.99
N LYS A 156 -19.84 -11.31 9.37
CA LYS A 156 -19.40 -11.28 7.97
C LYS A 156 -17.93 -10.92 7.92
N ASP A 157 -17.09 -11.87 7.50
CA ASP A 157 -15.68 -11.62 7.16
C ASP A 157 -15.63 -11.02 5.75
N ARG A 158 -15.70 -9.69 5.70
CA ARG A 158 -15.72 -8.91 4.46
C ARG A 158 -14.33 -8.35 4.15
N THR A 159 -13.81 -8.71 2.99
CA THR A 159 -12.61 -8.11 2.39
C THR A 159 -13.02 -7.23 1.21
N ASP A 160 -12.88 -5.92 1.39
CA ASP A 160 -13.03 -4.94 0.31
C ASP A 160 -11.74 -4.84 -0.53
N PHE A 161 -11.89 -4.60 -1.83
CA PHE A 161 -10.76 -4.32 -2.71
C PHE A 161 -10.74 -2.86 -3.13
N TYR A 162 -9.53 -2.36 -3.36
CA TYR A 162 -9.25 -0.97 -3.69
C TYR A 162 -8.38 -0.90 -4.95
N LEU A 163 -8.75 -0.01 -5.87
CA LEU A 163 -7.86 0.45 -6.94
C LEU A 163 -7.17 1.71 -6.45
N ALA A 164 -5.84 1.71 -6.42
CA ALA A 164 -5.06 2.87 -6.00
C ALA A 164 -4.15 3.36 -7.12
N ALA A 165 -4.08 4.69 -7.29
CA ALA A 165 -3.04 5.37 -8.05
C ALA A 165 -2.02 5.94 -7.07
N LEU A 166 -0.75 5.59 -7.24
CA LEU A 166 0.39 6.09 -6.48
C LEU A 166 1.27 6.91 -7.41
N ASN A 167 1.68 8.07 -6.95
CA ASN A 167 2.44 9.03 -7.72
C ASN A 167 3.63 9.55 -6.91
N SER A 168 4.75 9.79 -7.58
CA SER A 168 5.95 10.37 -6.99
C SER A 168 6.30 11.61 -7.80
N HIS A 169 6.44 12.74 -7.10
CA HIS A 169 6.81 14.03 -7.67
C HIS A 169 8.31 14.32 -7.58
N ASP A 170 9.07 13.47 -6.88
CA ASP A 170 10.53 13.54 -6.74
C ASP A 170 11.28 12.52 -7.61
N GLY A 171 10.56 11.73 -8.41
CA GLY A 171 11.16 10.71 -9.29
C GLY A 171 11.66 9.46 -8.57
N SER A 172 11.38 9.29 -7.27
CA SER A 172 11.76 8.11 -6.49
C SER A 172 11.03 6.84 -6.91
N SER A 173 9.86 6.96 -7.56
CA SER A 173 9.13 5.83 -8.11
C SER A 173 8.38 6.20 -9.39
N ALA A 174 7.90 5.17 -10.09
CA ALA A 174 7.04 5.33 -11.26
C ALA A 174 5.59 5.61 -10.81
N PHE A 175 4.83 6.34 -11.63
CA PHE A 175 3.40 6.44 -11.47
C PHE A 175 2.76 5.05 -11.60
N ARG A 176 1.97 4.62 -10.62
CA ARG A 176 1.55 3.23 -10.50
C ARG A 176 0.08 3.09 -10.17
N PHE A 177 -0.60 2.22 -10.89
CA PHE A 177 -1.89 1.67 -10.47
C PHE A 177 -1.69 0.32 -9.79
N LEU A 178 -2.47 0.04 -8.76
CA LEU A 178 -2.49 -1.27 -8.11
C LEU A 178 -3.88 -1.62 -7.60
N VAL A 179 -4.17 -2.92 -7.55
CA VAL A 179 -5.35 -3.46 -6.87
C VAL A 179 -4.91 -4.12 -5.58
N SER A 180 -5.48 -3.73 -4.44
CA SER A 180 -5.09 -4.24 -3.13
C SER A 180 -6.30 -4.39 -2.20
N PRO A 181 -6.32 -5.37 -1.27
CA PRO A 181 -7.31 -5.41 -0.20
C PRO A 181 -7.04 -4.36 0.91
N ILE A 182 -5.98 -3.57 0.79
CA ILE A 182 -5.58 -2.58 1.80
C ILE A 182 -5.95 -1.18 1.34
N ARG A 183 -6.80 -0.54 2.14
CA ARG A 183 -7.12 0.88 2.00
C ARG A 183 -5.95 1.75 2.44
N ILE A 184 -5.50 2.65 1.58
CA ILE A 184 -4.38 3.54 1.87
C ILE A 184 -4.88 4.78 2.59
N VAL A 185 -4.26 5.09 3.73
CA VAL A 185 -4.56 6.24 4.60
C VAL A 185 -3.29 6.94 5.10
N CYS A 186 -2.15 6.27 5.02
CA CYS A 186 -0.84 6.77 5.43
C CYS A 186 0.29 5.98 4.74
N ALA A 187 1.53 6.42 4.91
CA ALA A 187 2.69 5.77 4.28
C ALA A 187 2.86 4.28 4.63
N ASN A 188 2.52 3.89 5.85
CA ASN A 188 2.57 2.49 6.28
C ASN A 188 1.57 1.65 5.48
N THR A 189 0.35 2.13 5.32
CA THR A 189 -0.70 1.44 4.53
C THR A 189 -0.45 1.50 3.02
N GLN A 190 0.24 2.53 2.51
CA GLN A 190 0.66 2.56 1.11
C GLN A 190 1.66 1.45 0.84
N SER A 191 2.65 1.32 1.72
CA SER A 191 3.60 0.22 1.68
C SER A 191 2.82 -1.11 1.78
N ALA A 192 1.88 -1.15 2.74
CA ALA A 192 0.81 -2.14 2.92
C ALA A 192 0.32 -2.70 1.58
N ALA A 193 -0.32 -1.78 0.87
CA ALA A 193 -1.02 -2.02 -0.35
C ALA A 193 -0.11 -2.43 -1.50
N LEU A 194 1.10 -1.85 -1.60
CA LEU A 194 2.13 -2.23 -2.56
C LEU A 194 2.55 -3.69 -2.40
N ALA A 195 2.78 -4.13 -1.16
CA ALA A 195 3.19 -5.49 -0.88
C ALA A 195 2.05 -6.50 -1.07
N ALA A 196 0.83 -6.12 -0.70
CA ALA A 196 -0.37 -6.94 -0.86
C ALA A 196 -1.04 -6.79 -2.24
N ALA A 197 -0.40 -6.06 -3.17
CA ALA A 197 -0.98 -5.77 -4.48
C ALA A 197 -1.25 -7.08 -5.23
N LYS A 198 -2.51 -7.31 -5.56
CA LYS A 198 -2.93 -8.45 -6.39
C LYS A 198 -2.56 -8.24 -7.85
N ALA A 199 -2.39 -6.99 -8.22
CA ALA A 199 -1.79 -6.59 -9.48
C ALA A 199 -1.28 -5.16 -9.42
N SER A 200 -0.37 -4.84 -10.34
CA SER A 200 0.12 -3.48 -10.51
C SER A 200 0.48 -3.20 -11.97
N PHE A 201 0.34 -1.94 -12.36
CA PHE A 201 0.79 -1.40 -13.64
C PHE A 201 1.56 -0.12 -13.37
N SER A 202 2.75 0.04 -13.95
CA SER A 202 3.61 1.20 -13.69
C SER A 202 3.94 1.92 -14.98
N ILE A 203 3.87 3.24 -14.94
CA ILE A 203 4.16 4.17 -16.03
C ILE A 203 5.33 5.04 -15.58
N ARG A 204 6.40 5.10 -16.37
CA ARG A 204 7.55 5.95 -16.08
C ARG A 204 7.17 7.43 -16.23
N HIS A 205 7.74 8.28 -15.40
CA HIS A 205 7.63 9.74 -15.52
C HIS A 205 8.49 10.29 -16.66
N THR A 206 8.24 9.87 -17.90
CA THR A 206 8.99 10.34 -19.07
C THR A 206 8.06 10.90 -20.13
N GLY A 207 8.49 11.92 -20.87
CA GLY A 207 7.75 12.43 -22.02
C GLY A 207 7.35 11.29 -22.97
N GLY A 208 6.05 11.18 -23.28
CA GLY A 208 5.48 10.03 -24.01
C GLY A 208 4.73 9.02 -23.13
N ALA A 209 4.75 9.18 -21.81
CA ALA A 209 4.02 8.39 -20.82
C ALA A 209 2.48 8.55 -20.84
N ARG A 210 1.89 8.99 -21.96
CA ARG A 210 0.51 8.62 -22.32
C ARG A 210 0.47 7.13 -22.74
N ALA A 211 1.08 6.27 -21.92
CA ALA A 211 0.94 4.83 -22.03
C ALA A 211 -0.56 4.53 -21.95
N SER A 212 -1.04 3.82 -22.96
CA SER A 212 -2.46 3.77 -23.32
C SER A 212 -3.30 3.42 -22.10
N ILE A 213 -4.34 4.21 -21.81
CA ILE A 213 -5.40 3.84 -20.85
C ILE A 213 -5.86 2.39 -21.11
N THR A 214 -5.78 1.95 -22.37
CA THR A 214 -6.03 0.57 -22.80
C THR A 214 -5.05 -0.45 -22.20
N GLU A 215 -3.75 -0.16 -22.12
CA GLU A 215 -2.76 -1.03 -21.48
C GLU A 215 -3.00 -1.11 -19.98
N ALA A 216 -3.23 0.02 -19.33
CA ALA A 216 -3.59 0.07 -17.92
C ALA A 216 -4.88 -0.72 -17.66
N ARG A 217 -5.90 -0.55 -18.52
CA ARG A 217 -7.17 -1.28 -18.45
C ARG A 217 -6.97 -2.77 -18.69
N ASN A 218 -6.15 -3.18 -19.65
CA ASN A 218 -5.88 -4.59 -19.93
C ASN A 218 -5.14 -5.26 -18.77
N ALA A 219 -4.13 -4.59 -18.20
CA ALA A 219 -3.44 -5.07 -17.01
C ALA A 219 -4.41 -5.21 -15.82
N LEU A 220 -5.29 -4.22 -15.62
CA LEU A 220 -6.28 -4.24 -14.54
C LEU A 220 -7.41 -5.28 -14.78
N LYS A 221 -7.82 -5.54 -16.03
CA LYS A 221 -8.75 -6.64 -16.36
C LYS A 221 -8.18 -8.01 -15.99
N LEU A 222 -6.89 -8.25 -16.25
CA LEU A 222 -6.22 -9.47 -15.80
C LEU A 222 -6.20 -9.59 -14.27
N SER A 223 -6.20 -8.44 -13.59
CA SER A 223 -6.20 -8.33 -12.14
C SER A 223 -7.54 -8.71 -11.52
N TRP A 224 -8.66 -8.33 -12.15
CA TRP A 224 -10.01 -8.73 -11.71
C TRP A 224 -10.18 -10.24 -11.75
N ARG A 225 -9.74 -10.88 -12.84
CA ARG A 225 -9.76 -12.34 -12.96
C ARG A 225 -8.92 -13.03 -11.88
N TYR A 226 -7.81 -12.42 -11.47
CA TYR A 226 -7.00 -12.93 -10.35
C TYR A 226 -7.76 -12.82 -9.02
N VAL A 227 -8.43 -11.69 -8.75
CA VAL A 227 -9.22 -11.51 -7.54
C VAL A 227 -10.38 -12.52 -7.48
N GLU A 228 -11.10 -12.69 -8.59
CA GLU A 228 -12.16 -13.70 -8.72
C GLU A 228 -11.63 -15.13 -8.51
N ALA A 229 -10.47 -15.46 -9.09
CA ALA A 229 -9.84 -16.77 -8.90
C ALA A 229 -9.42 -17.00 -7.44
N PHE A 230 -8.81 -15.98 -6.80
CA PHE A 230 -8.43 -16.05 -5.40
C PHE A 230 -9.66 -16.19 -4.49
N GLU A 231 -10.75 -15.48 -4.78
CA GLU A 231 -12.02 -15.61 -4.07
C GLU A 231 -12.59 -17.02 -4.21
N ALA A 232 -12.58 -17.60 -5.41
CA ALA A 232 -13.02 -18.98 -5.63
C ALA A 232 -12.17 -19.99 -4.84
N GLU A 233 -10.84 -19.82 -4.81
CA GLU A 233 -9.95 -20.68 -4.03
C GLU A 233 -10.15 -20.50 -2.51
N ALA A 234 -10.31 -19.25 -2.04
CA ALA A 234 -10.59 -18.96 -0.64
C ALA A 234 -11.96 -19.51 -0.21
N ALA A 235 -12.98 -19.41 -1.07
CA ALA A 235 -14.30 -20.02 -0.85
C ALA A 235 -14.21 -21.56 -0.77
N ALA A 236 -13.39 -22.19 -1.61
CA ALA A 236 -13.14 -23.63 -1.53
C ALA A 236 -12.48 -24.03 -0.20
N LEU A 237 -11.51 -23.24 0.29
CA LEU A 237 -10.90 -23.45 1.60
C LEU A 237 -11.90 -23.20 2.75
N TYR A 238 -12.83 -22.25 2.59
CA TYR A 238 -13.87 -21.99 3.58
C TYR A 238 -14.87 -23.13 3.67
N ALA A 239 -15.29 -23.68 2.52
CA ALA A 239 -16.22 -24.81 2.45
C ALA A 239 -15.59 -26.14 2.95
N ALA A 240 -14.26 -26.26 2.92
CA ALA A 240 -13.57 -27.47 3.34
C ALA A 240 -13.41 -27.54 4.87
N PRO A 241 -14.02 -28.55 5.54
CA PRO A 241 -13.85 -28.72 6.98
C PRO A 241 -12.42 -29.14 7.32
N MET A 242 -11.97 -28.76 8.51
CA MET A 242 -10.67 -29.13 9.05
C MET A 242 -10.74 -29.30 10.56
N ASP A 243 -10.31 -30.46 11.06
CA ASP A 243 -10.24 -30.76 12.49
C ASP A 243 -8.88 -30.37 13.10
N THR A 244 -8.78 -30.47 14.43
CA THR A 244 -7.56 -30.10 15.18
C THR A 244 -6.37 -30.98 14.84
N ASP A 245 -6.57 -32.27 14.54
CA ASP A 245 -5.49 -33.19 14.25
C ASP A 245 -4.93 -32.97 12.84
N GLN A 246 -5.81 -32.72 11.87
CA GLN A 246 -5.45 -32.21 10.55
C GLN A 246 -4.67 -30.92 10.66
N MET A 247 -5.10 -29.97 11.51
CA MET A 247 -4.41 -28.70 11.73
C MET A 247 -3.01 -28.90 12.32
N ARG A 248 -2.85 -29.80 13.31
CA ARG A 248 -1.55 -30.14 13.88
C ARG A 248 -0.61 -30.74 12.83
N ARG A 249 -1.08 -31.70 12.02
CA ARG A 249 -0.28 -32.31 10.94
C ARG A 249 0.11 -31.27 9.88
N PHE A 250 -0.83 -30.43 9.48
CA PHE A 250 -0.60 -29.34 8.55
C PHE A 250 0.48 -28.37 9.05
N ALA A 251 0.36 -27.86 10.29
CA ALA A 251 1.32 -26.92 10.86
C ALA A 251 2.73 -27.53 10.98
N SER A 252 2.83 -28.80 11.35
CA SER A 252 4.10 -29.53 11.39
C SER A 252 4.73 -29.69 10.00
N THR A 253 3.92 -30.00 8.99
CA THR A 253 4.35 -30.14 7.59
C THR A 253 4.82 -28.79 7.03
N LEU A 254 4.02 -27.74 7.19
CA LEU A 254 4.31 -26.39 6.72
C LEU A 254 5.64 -25.85 7.28
N LEU A 255 5.96 -26.17 8.53
CA LEU A 255 7.20 -25.74 9.19
C LEU A 255 8.33 -26.77 9.13
N GLU A 256 8.14 -27.84 8.36
CA GLU A 256 9.12 -28.92 8.17
C GLU A 256 9.64 -29.47 9.51
N VAL A 257 8.76 -29.66 10.49
CA VAL A 257 9.15 -30.05 11.85
C VAL A 257 9.99 -31.34 11.85
N ASP A 258 9.58 -32.33 11.07
CA ASP A 258 10.20 -33.65 11.04
C ASP A 258 11.50 -33.69 10.23
N SER A 259 11.78 -32.65 9.43
CA SER A 259 13.04 -32.49 8.67
C SER A 259 14.11 -31.71 9.44
N ALA A 260 13.93 -31.49 10.75
CA ALA A 260 14.87 -30.73 11.56
C ALA A 260 16.18 -31.50 11.79
N GLY A 261 17.30 -30.97 11.29
CA GLY A 261 18.63 -31.59 11.44
C GLY A 261 19.25 -31.51 12.84
N THR A 262 18.67 -30.73 13.77
CA THR A 262 19.17 -30.59 15.15
C THR A 262 18.03 -30.51 16.16
N ALA A 263 18.28 -30.92 17.41
CA ALA A 263 17.28 -30.86 18.49
C ALA A 263 16.80 -29.43 18.78
N ALA A 264 17.69 -28.43 18.69
CA ALA A 264 17.33 -27.02 18.86
C ALA A 264 16.39 -26.54 17.73
N THR A 265 16.67 -26.92 16.48
CA THR A 265 15.81 -26.59 15.33
C THR A 265 14.45 -27.25 15.45
N LEU A 266 14.43 -28.53 15.87
CA LEU A 266 13.20 -29.29 16.10
C LEU A 266 12.32 -28.61 17.15
N ARG A 267 12.90 -28.24 18.30
CA ARG A 267 12.21 -27.52 19.38
C ARG A 267 11.62 -26.20 18.87
N HIS A 268 12.41 -25.39 18.17
CA HIS A 268 11.96 -24.10 17.63
C HIS A 268 10.83 -24.25 16.58
N ARG A 269 10.94 -25.23 15.66
CA ARG A 269 9.89 -25.50 14.67
C ARG A 269 8.59 -25.98 15.35
N ARG A 270 8.68 -26.85 16.36
CA ARG A 270 7.52 -27.31 17.16
C ARG A 270 6.84 -26.18 17.93
N GLU A 271 7.61 -25.28 18.55
CA GLU A 271 7.08 -24.10 19.24
C GLU A 271 6.29 -23.22 18.28
N ARG A 272 6.83 -22.96 17.09
CA ARG A 272 6.13 -22.18 16.04
C ARG A 272 4.87 -22.88 15.56
N ALA A 273 4.92 -24.19 15.28
CA ALA A 273 3.74 -24.97 14.87
C ALA A 273 2.64 -24.94 15.94
N SER A 274 3.02 -25.11 17.21
CA SER A 274 2.11 -25.01 18.34
C SER A 274 1.50 -23.62 18.48
N GLY A 275 2.27 -22.56 18.20
CA GLY A 275 1.78 -21.18 18.16
C GLY A 275 0.69 -20.97 17.11
N ILE A 276 0.85 -21.53 15.90
CA ILE A 276 -0.16 -21.47 14.85
C ILE A 276 -1.42 -22.24 15.27
N VAL A 277 -1.28 -23.46 15.80
CA VAL A 277 -2.42 -24.26 16.28
C VAL A 277 -3.17 -23.53 17.40
N LYS A 278 -2.46 -22.86 18.31
CA LYS A 278 -3.08 -22.05 19.36
C LYS A 278 -3.98 -20.95 18.77
N LEU A 279 -3.49 -20.17 17.80
CA LEU A 279 -4.30 -19.15 17.15
C LEU A 279 -5.51 -19.74 16.44
N TRP A 280 -5.36 -20.87 15.77
CA TRP A 280 -6.48 -21.57 15.14
C TRP A 280 -7.58 -21.97 16.15
N THR A 281 -7.19 -22.38 17.37
CA THR A 281 -8.16 -22.77 18.41
C THR A 281 -8.80 -21.61 19.17
N SER A 282 -8.11 -20.48 19.34
CA SER A 282 -8.52 -19.48 20.34
C SER A 282 -8.38 -18.03 19.90
N SER A 283 -7.94 -17.75 18.67
CA SER A 283 -7.88 -16.37 18.18
C SER A 283 -9.31 -15.84 17.92
N PRO A 284 -9.67 -14.66 18.45
CA PRO A 284 -10.95 -14.02 18.15
C PRO A 284 -11.15 -13.71 16.66
N THR A 285 -10.07 -13.53 15.89
CA THR A 285 -10.12 -13.27 14.45
C THR A 285 -10.44 -14.54 13.63
N VAL A 286 -10.16 -15.72 14.20
CA VAL A 286 -10.37 -17.03 13.55
C VAL A 286 -11.65 -17.70 14.02
N ALA A 287 -12.09 -17.42 15.26
CA ALA A 287 -13.27 -18.04 15.86
C ALA A 287 -14.53 -18.02 14.96
N PRO A 288 -14.85 -16.92 14.24
CA PRO A 288 -16.03 -16.89 13.38
C PRO A 288 -16.00 -17.90 12.23
N ILE A 289 -14.81 -18.23 11.74
CA ILE A 289 -14.59 -19.12 10.59
C ILE A 289 -14.03 -20.49 11.03
N ALA A 290 -14.09 -20.80 12.32
CA ALA A 290 -13.43 -21.96 12.94
C ALA A 290 -13.83 -23.30 12.31
N GLY A 291 -12.90 -24.25 12.29
CA GLY A 291 -13.12 -25.59 11.74
C GLY A 291 -13.13 -25.67 10.22
N THR A 292 -12.61 -24.64 9.53
CA THR A 292 -12.44 -24.61 8.08
C THR A 292 -10.95 -24.55 7.71
N ARG A 293 -10.59 -24.92 6.49
CA ARG A 293 -9.21 -24.71 5.99
C ARG A 293 -8.89 -23.22 5.84
N TRP A 294 -9.89 -22.38 5.60
CA TRP A 294 -9.74 -20.92 5.61
C TRP A 294 -9.32 -20.40 7.00
N ALA A 295 -9.88 -20.94 8.09
CA ALA A 295 -9.42 -20.64 9.45
C ALA A 295 -7.96 -21.02 9.68
N ALA A 296 -7.51 -22.17 9.16
CA ALA A 296 -6.11 -22.58 9.24
C ALA A 296 -5.18 -21.62 8.50
N TYR A 297 -5.57 -21.17 7.30
CA TYR A 297 -4.82 -20.15 6.57
C TYR A 297 -4.72 -18.84 7.37
N ASN A 298 -5.84 -18.34 7.90
CA ASN A 298 -5.86 -17.10 8.69
C ASN A 298 -4.99 -17.20 9.94
N ALA A 299 -5.01 -18.33 10.66
CA ALA A 299 -4.13 -18.55 11.80
C ALA A 299 -2.63 -18.50 11.43
N VAL A 300 -2.24 -19.03 10.25
CA VAL A 300 -0.86 -18.90 9.74
C VAL A 300 -0.53 -17.44 9.44
N THR A 301 -1.43 -16.71 8.78
CA THR A 301 -1.19 -15.29 8.46
C THR A 301 -1.05 -14.45 9.72
N GLU A 302 -1.93 -14.61 10.70
CA GLU A 302 -1.87 -13.91 11.98
C GLU A 302 -0.58 -14.24 12.73
N PHE A 303 -0.18 -15.51 12.76
CA PHE A 303 1.07 -15.92 13.39
C PHE A 303 2.26 -15.17 12.78
N LEU A 304 2.35 -15.18 11.44
CA LEU A 304 3.45 -14.58 10.71
C LEU A 304 3.49 -13.06 10.82
N ASP A 305 2.34 -12.41 10.87
CA ASP A 305 2.24 -10.95 10.83
C ASP A 305 2.28 -10.33 12.22
N HIS A 306 1.77 -11.03 13.24
CA HIS A 306 1.58 -10.45 14.58
C HIS A 306 2.34 -11.17 15.69
N VAL A 307 2.59 -12.47 15.57
CA VAL A 307 3.17 -13.26 16.67
C VAL A 307 4.66 -13.49 16.53
N VAL A 308 5.18 -13.71 15.32
CA VAL A 308 6.61 -14.04 15.14
C VAL A 308 7.49 -12.93 15.73
N PRO A 309 8.47 -13.28 16.60
CA PRO A 309 9.39 -12.31 17.19
C PRO A 309 10.22 -11.61 16.11
N VAL A 310 10.48 -10.32 16.33
CA VAL A 310 11.40 -9.57 15.47
C VAL A 310 12.70 -9.34 16.22
N ARG A 311 13.83 -9.68 15.59
CA ARG A 311 15.15 -9.50 16.19
C ARG A 311 15.48 -8.01 16.27
N GLY A 312 16.06 -7.59 17.40
CA GLY A 312 16.59 -6.24 17.59
C GLY A 312 15.58 -5.16 17.96
N ALA A 313 14.28 -5.48 18.07
CA ALA A 313 13.29 -4.54 18.58
C ALA A 313 13.39 -4.43 20.10
N ARG A 314 13.61 -3.21 20.61
CA ARG A 314 13.71 -2.88 22.03
C ARG A 314 12.37 -2.50 22.64
N THR A 315 11.38 -2.16 21.82
CA THR A 315 10.02 -1.83 22.26
C THR A 315 8.96 -2.60 21.47
N ALA A 316 7.74 -2.70 22.01
CA ALA A 316 6.59 -3.29 21.32
C ALA A 316 6.23 -2.53 20.03
N SER A 317 6.41 -1.21 20.02
CA SER A 317 6.19 -0.35 18.85
C SER A 317 7.23 -0.60 17.75
N GLU A 318 8.52 -0.74 18.12
CA GLU A 318 9.58 -1.14 17.20
C GLU A 318 9.33 -2.54 16.64
N ALA A 319 8.89 -3.49 17.49
CA ALA A 319 8.55 -4.84 17.05
C ALA A 319 7.39 -4.83 16.06
N SER A 320 6.31 -4.09 16.35
CA SER A 320 5.16 -3.95 15.44
C SER A 320 5.56 -3.32 14.11
N THR A 321 6.40 -2.28 14.16
CA THR A 321 6.94 -1.61 12.96
C THR A 321 7.76 -2.59 12.12
N ALA A 322 8.65 -3.35 12.75
CA ALA A 322 9.51 -4.28 12.05
C ALA A 322 8.74 -5.50 11.51
N ARG A 323 7.64 -5.94 12.17
CA ARG A 323 6.70 -6.93 11.61
C ARG A 323 5.98 -6.40 10.39
N ALA A 324 5.52 -5.15 10.43
CA ALA A 324 4.92 -4.51 9.26
C ALA A 324 5.92 -4.50 8.10
N LEU A 325 7.16 -4.02 8.31
CA LEU A 325 8.24 -4.05 7.31
C LEU A 325 8.57 -5.45 6.77
N ARG A 326 8.50 -6.49 7.61
CA ARG A 326 8.69 -7.87 7.15
C ARG A 326 7.55 -8.35 6.28
N THR A 327 6.32 -8.03 6.65
CA THR A 327 5.12 -8.33 5.84
C THR A 327 5.21 -7.65 4.49
N LEU A 328 5.73 -6.42 4.46
CA LEU A 328 5.97 -5.63 3.26
C LEU A 328 6.99 -6.23 2.30
N THR A 329 8.05 -6.85 2.84
CA THR A 329 9.16 -7.40 2.06
C THR A 329 8.95 -8.87 1.68
N ALA A 330 8.21 -9.64 2.49
CA ALA A 330 7.99 -11.07 2.29
C ALA A 330 6.81 -11.41 1.34
N ALA A 331 5.90 -10.46 1.09
CA ALA A 331 4.72 -10.70 0.24
C ALA A 331 5.04 -10.92 -1.26
N ALA A 332 6.27 -10.60 -1.70
CA ALA A 332 6.65 -10.62 -3.11
C ALA A 332 7.16 -11.98 -3.65
N GLY A 333 7.22 -13.04 -2.83
CA GLY A 333 7.81 -14.33 -3.24
C GLY A 333 6.81 -15.48 -3.38
N SER A 334 6.81 -16.17 -4.53
CA SER A 334 6.08 -17.44 -4.76
C SER A 334 6.48 -18.57 -3.78
N GLY A 335 7.65 -18.43 -3.15
CA GLY A 335 8.17 -19.30 -2.09
C GLY A 335 7.86 -18.85 -0.65
N SER A 336 7.04 -17.81 -0.43
CA SER A 336 6.71 -17.36 0.93
C SER A 336 5.93 -18.43 1.72
N LEU A 337 6.08 -18.45 3.04
CA LEU A 337 5.39 -19.43 3.89
C LEU A 337 3.86 -19.30 3.80
N LYS A 338 3.33 -18.09 3.54
CA LYS A 338 1.90 -17.88 3.28
C LYS A 338 1.46 -18.54 1.98
N ALA A 339 2.23 -18.38 0.89
CA ALA A 339 1.93 -19.02 -0.38
C ALA A 339 2.02 -20.55 -0.29
N GLN A 340 3.01 -21.08 0.45
CA GLN A 340 3.11 -22.52 0.73
C GLN A 340 1.93 -23.04 1.55
N ALA A 341 1.54 -22.32 2.61
CA ALA A 341 0.38 -22.66 3.44
C ALA A 341 -0.90 -22.75 2.60
N PHE A 342 -1.14 -21.75 1.76
CA PHE A 342 -2.31 -21.70 0.89
C PHE A 342 -2.36 -22.92 -0.06
N ARG A 343 -1.25 -23.22 -0.74
CA ARG A 343 -1.14 -24.39 -1.64
C ARG A 343 -1.36 -25.72 -0.91
N LEU A 344 -0.72 -25.91 0.24
CA LEU A 344 -0.87 -27.15 1.02
C LEU A 344 -2.33 -27.37 1.45
N LEU A 345 -3.04 -26.30 1.86
CA LEU A 345 -4.44 -26.39 2.27
C LEU A 345 -5.38 -26.76 1.11
N GLN A 346 -5.04 -26.44 -0.13
CA GLN A 346 -5.82 -26.85 -1.31
C GLN A 346 -5.76 -28.37 -1.58
N THR A 347 -4.70 -29.05 -1.12
CA THR A 347 -4.43 -30.46 -1.46
C THR A 347 -4.62 -31.45 -0.30
N LEU A 348 -4.94 -30.96 0.90
CA LEU A 348 -5.11 -31.79 2.11
C LEU A 348 -6.31 -32.73 2.07
#